data_AF-A0A961MLR3-F1
#
_entry.id   AF-A0A961MLR3-F1
#
_cell.length_a   1.000
_cell.length_b   1.000
_cell.length_c   1.000
_cell.angle_alpha   90.00
_cell.angle_beta   90.00
_cell.angle_gamma   90.00
#
_symmetry.space_group_name_H-M   'P 1'
#
loop_
_entity.id
_entity.type
_entity.pdbx_description
1 polymer ?
#
loop_
_entity_poly.entity_id
_entity_poly.type
_entity_poly.pdbx_seq_one_letter_code
_entity_poly.pdbx_strand_id
1 'polypeptide(L)'
;MLDAVLRRAGAVLEIDLGAIRENYRILRAKARGGCAAVVKADAYGLGATVVAPALHAEGARSFFVAHLDEALALQPALPVGTQILVLNGLPPGAEADCAAAGIVPVLNSLGQVDAWAAFARLKGRTLPAAIQVDSGMSRMGLPEHDLARPGAALYGIAPVAGEANPMRPVVRLRGRIVQVRDIPAGAHVGYGASWCAAQPSRIATVSVGYADGYLRSLSHRAGAHVGGTAVPLVGIVSMDSITFDVTDAPDARAGGFVDLIGPENPVDAAAEAGGTIGYGILTSLGSYSPLILKEHGIDLPVYPVKGYSLTVPITEPSGAPESTVMDEKHKVAITRLGDRIRVGGMAELDGYSTDLHPNRRATLEHVVSDLYPTGGDAKAGTFWAGHRPMTPDGPPMIGRTKYPNLWLNTGHGTLGWTMACGSGAVLADLVSGRTPAIDARALGIERYAAAAKALSNDSKEVPV
;
A
#
# COMPACT_ATOMS: atom_id res chain seq x y z
N MET A 1 32.26 40.66 -49.38
CA MET A 1 31.95 41.65 -48.33
C MET A 1 32.67 41.32 -47.02
N LEU A 2 32.67 40.06 -46.58
CA LEU A 2 33.40 39.59 -45.38
C LEU A 2 34.92 39.90 -45.43
N ASP A 3 35.60 39.58 -46.53
CA ASP A 3 37.04 39.86 -46.73
C ASP A 3 37.44 41.34 -46.63
N ALA A 4 36.53 42.27 -46.93
CA ALA A 4 36.81 43.70 -46.86
C ALA A 4 36.58 44.28 -45.44
N VAL A 5 35.72 43.64 -44.65
CA VAL A 5 35.48 43.96 -43.23
C VAL A 5 36.60 43.35 -42.37
N LEU A 6 36.96 42.09 -42.62
CA LEU A 6 38.06 41.39 -41.93
C LEU A 6 39.40 42.14 -42.10
N ARG A 7 39.68 42.68 -43.29
CA ARG A 7 40.90 43.49 -43.55
C ARG A 7 41.01 44.77 -42.71
N ARG A 8 39.91 45.26 -42.14
CA ARG A 8 39.87 46.51 -41.35
C ARG A 8 39.48 46.29 -39.89
N ALA A 9 39.22 45.06 -39.48
CA ALA A 9 38.84 44.73 -38.11
C ALA A 9 40.09 44.69 -37.20
N GLY A 10 40.02 45.32 -36.03
CA GLY A 10 41.09 45.28 -35.03
C GLY A 10 41.18 43.95 -34.25
N ALA A 11 40.10 43.16 -34.26
CA ALA A 11 40.02 41.81 -33.71
C ALA A 11 38.85 41.05 -34.36
N VAL A 12 38.92 39.71 -34.38
CA VAL A 12 37.89 38.82 -34.95
C VAL A 12 37.60 37.70 -33.96
N LEU A 13 36.31 37.47 -33.67
CA LEU A 13 35.82 36.29 -32.95
C LEU A 13 35.14 35.36 -33.96
N GLU A 14 35.65 34.13 -34.08
CA GLU A 14 35.08 33.10 -34.94
C GLU A 14 34.38 32.04 -34.08
N ILE A 15 33.16 31.68 -34.44
CA ILE A 15 32.32 30.71 -33.71
C ILE A 15 32.08 29.52 -34.63
N ASP A 16 32.68 28.38 -34.32
CA ASP A 16 32.52 27.14 -35.08
C ASP A 16 31.23 26.41 -34.67
N LEU A 17 30.19 26.58 -35.48
CA LEU A 17 28.90 25.88 -35.29
C LEU A 17 29.02 24.37 -35.56
N GLY A 18 29.98 23.93 -36.39
CA GLY A 18 30.26 22.52 -36.63
C GLY A 18 30.76 21.83 -35.36
N ALA A 19 31.69 22.46 -34.66
CA ALA A 19 32.18 21.98 -33.37
C ALA A 19 31.07 21.92 -32.31
N ILE A 20 30.20 22.93 -32.23
CA ILE A 20 29.06 22.94 -31.31
C ILE A 20 28.09 21.78 -31.59
N ARG A 21 27.77 21.52 -32.86
CA ARG A 21 26.91 20.40 -33.27
C ARG A 21 27.53 19.05 -32.90
N GLU A 22 28.83 18.87 -33.16
CA GLU A 22 29.53 17.63 -32.85
C GLU A 22 29.56 17.37 -31.34
N ASN A 23 29.86 18.39 -30.53
CA ASN A 23 29.82 18.31 -29.07
C ASN A 23 28.43 17.87 -28.57
N TYR A 24 27.36 18.41 -29.16
CA TYR A 24 26.01 18.01 -28.80
C TYR A 24 25.71 16.55 -29.17
N ARG A 25 26.16 16.06 -30.34
CA ARG A 25 26.00 14.64 -30.71
C ARG A 25 26.69 13.71 -29.72
N ILE A 26 27.90 14.05 -29.29
CA ILE A 26 28.67 13.30 -28.29
C ILE A 26 27.90 13.20 -26.97
N LEU A 27 27.32 14.30 -26.49
CA LEU A 27 26.52 14.33 -25.26
C LEU A 27 25.22 13.54 -25.42
N ARG A 28 24.52 13.74 -26.53
CA ARG A 28 23.27 13.05 -26.84
C ARG A 28 23.45 11.53 -26.90
N ALA A 29 24.55 11.05 -27.49
CA ALA A 29 24.85 9.62 -27.56
C ALA A 29 25.04 8.96 -26.19
N LYS A 30 25.42 9.73 -25.16
CA LYS A 30 25.61 9.24 -23.78
C LYS A 30 24.36 9.35 -22.91
N ALA A 31 23.40 10.18 -23.31
CA ALA A 31 22.18 10.40 -22.54
C ALA A 31 21.23 9.19 -22.67
N ARG A 32 20.79 8.62 -21.54
CA ARG A 32 19.77 7.55 -21.49
C ARG A 32 18.33 8.09 -21.65
N GLY A 33 18.18 9.38 -21.95
CA GLY A 33 16.93 10.10 -22.18
C GLY A 33 17.11 11.22 -23.22
N GLY A 34 16.14 12.14 -23.34
CA GLY A 34 16.30 13.30 -24.20
C GLY A 34 17.48 14.19 -23.78
N CYS A 35 18.21 14.74 -24.76
CA CYS A 35 19.26 15.72 -24.51
C CYS A 35 18.71 17.13 -24.79
N ALA A 36 18.74 18.00 -23.79
CA ALA A 36 18.33 19.39 -23.94
C ALA A 36 19.55 20.28 -24.18
N ALA A 37 19.31 21.52 -24.61
CA ALA A 37 20.34 22.53 -24.80
C ALA A 37 20.10 23.73 -23.87
N VAL A 38 21.09 24.09 -23.07
CA VAL A 38 21.03 25.31 -22.25
C VAL A 38 21.72 26.42 -23.02
N VAL A 39 20.98 27.47 -23.40
CA VAL A 39 21.45 28.58 -24.25
C VAL A 39 21.18 29.96 -23.65
N LYS A 40 21.06 30.03 -22.31
CA LYS A 40 20.97 31.28 -21.55
C LYS A 40 22.15 32.22 -21.81
N ALA A 41 21.98 33.51 -21.51
CA ALA A 41 23.00 34.54 -21.73
C ALA A 41 23.52 34.54 -23.18
N ASP A 42 22.59 34.57 -24.13
CA ASP A 42 22.87 34.54 -25.58
C ASP A 42 23.78 33.36 -26.01
N ALA A 43 23.42 32.14 -25.58
CA ALA A 43 24.24 30.94 -25.72
C ALA A 43 25.66 31.13 -25.17
N TYR A 44 25.77 31.69 -23.97
CA TYR A 44 27.03 32.03 -23.31
C TYR A 44 27.88 33.01 -24.14
N GLY A 45 27.23 33.98 -24.80
CA GLY A 45 27.85 35.02 -25.62
C GLY A 45 28.18 34.60 -27.06
N LEU A 46 27.65 33.46 -27.53
CA LEU A 46 27.94 32.89 -28.84
C LEU A 46 26.82 33.13 -29.87
N GLY A 47 25.74 33.82 -29.50
CA GLY A 47 24.59 34.07 -30.37
C GLY A 47 23.57 32.94 -30.33
N ALA A 48 22.61 33.02 -29.41
CA ALA A 48 21.57 32.00 -29.21
C ALA A 48 20.70 31.78 -30.44
N THR A 49 20.40 32.84 -31.19
CA THR A 49 19.58 32.78 -32.42
C THR A 49 20.27 32.05 -33.57
N VAL A 50 21.58 31.81 -33.48
CA VAL A 50 22.36 31.03 -34.45
C VAL A 50 22.69 29.65 -33.90
N VAL A 51 23.08 29.57 -32.62
CA VAL A 51 23.45 28.32 -31.95
C VAL A 51 22.24 27.40 -31.75
N ALA A 52 21.10 27.91 -31.30
CA ALA A 52 19.96 27.05 -30.98
C ALA A 52 19.37 26.35 -32.23
N PRO A 53 19.19 27.00 -33.40
CA PRO A 53 18.78 26.30 -34.61
C PRO A 53 19.79 25.24 -35.06
N ALA A 54 21.09 25.51 -34.88
CA ALA A 54 22.15 24.55 -35.17
C ALA A 54 22.03 23.29 -34.30
N LEU A 55 21.74 23.45 -33.00
CA LEU A 55 21.49 22.34 -32.07
C LEU A 55 20.15 21.64 -32.34
N HIS A 56 19.12 22.39 -32.74
CA HIS A 56 17.81 21.82 -33.10
C HIS A 56 17.93 20.86 -34.29
N ALA A 57 18.75 21.20 -35.30
CA ALA A 57 19.05 20.32 -36.43
C ALA A 57 19.66 18.97 -36.01
N GLU A 58 20.37 18.92 -34.88
CA GLU A 58 20.98 17.71 -34.32
C GLU A 58 20.04 16.92 -33.39
N GLY A 59 18.77 17.34 -33.27
CA GLY A 59 17.76 16.64 -32.49
C GLY A 59 17.47 17.25 -31.12
N ALA A 60 18.00 18.42 -30.77
CA ALA A 60 17.55 19.14 -29.58
C ALA A 60 16.10 19.60 -29.75
N ARG A 61 15.25 19.34 -28.73
CA ARG A 61 13.81 19.71 -28.74
C ARG A 61 13.39 20.56 -27.55
N SER A 62 14.22 20.61 -26.52
CA SER A 62 14.02 21.43 -25.33
C SER A 62 15.23 22.35 -25.14
N PHE A 63 14.96 23.64 -24.98
CA PHE A 63 15.95 24.68 -24.77
C PHE A 63 15.72 25.37 -23.44
N PHE A 64 16.79 25.68 -22.72
CA PHE A 64 16.72 26.39 -21.44
C PHE A 64 17.41 27.73 -21.54
N VAL A 65 16.71 28.78 -21.11
CA VAL A 65 17.21 30.16 -20.99
C VAL A 65 17.04 30.64 -19.54
N ALA A 66 17.63 31.78 -19.18
CA ALA A 66 17.53 32.32 -17.83
C ALA A 66 16.26 33.15 -17.62
N HIS A 67 15.95 34.05 -18.56
CA HIS A 67 14.87 35.04 -18.44
C HIS A 67 13.82 34.89 -19.56
N LEU A 68 12.61 35.39 -19.32
CA LEU A 68 11.53 35.35 -20.31
C LEU A 68 11.90 36.09 -21.60
N ASP A 69 12.57 37.23 -21.51
CA ASP A 69 13.00 37.99 -22.68
C ASP A 69 13.98 37.21 -23.57
N GLU A 70 14.86 36.40 -22.98
CA GLU A 70 15.73 35.51 -23.76
C GLU A 70 14.90 34.46 -24.52
N ALA A 71 13.84 33.93 -23.90
CA ALA A 71 12.95 32.97 -24.55
C ALA A 71 12.15 33.62 -25.67
N LEU A 72 11.62 34.82 -25.45
CA LEU A 72 10.88 35.59 -26.46
C LEU A 72 11.76 35.97 -27.65
N ALA A 73 13.02 36.35 -27.40
CA ALA A 73 13.98 36.65 -28.46
C ALA A 73 14.41 35.38 -29.24
N LEU A 74 14.48 34.23 -28.57
CA LEU A 74 14.89 32.96 -29.18
C LEU A 74 13.77 32.29 -29.98
N GLN A 75 12.52 32.42 -29.53
CA GLN A 75 11.36 31.72 -30.08
C GLN A 75 11.23 31.86 -31.61
N PRO A 76 11.39 33.05 -32.24
CA PRO A 76 11.27 33.19 -33.70
C PRO A 76 12.35 32.46 -34.49
N ALA A 77 13.49 32.15 -33.87
CA ALA A 77 14.58 31.44 -34.52
C ALA A 77 14.37 29.90 -34.55
N LEU A 78 13.41 29.39 -33.77
CA LEU A 78 13.18 27.95 -33.62
C LEU A 78 11.85 27.51 -34.28
N PRO A 79 11.76 26.26 -34.75
CA PRO A 79 10.51 25.74 -35.29
C PRO A 79 9.37 25.76 -34.25
N VAL A 80 8.15 26.02 -34.73
CA VAL A 80 6.93 25.98 -33.91
C VAL A 80 6.81 24.64 -33.19
N GLY A 81 6.47 24.69 -31.89
CA GLY A 81 6.35 23.51 -31.04
C GLY A 81 7.65 23.09 -30.33
N THR A 82 8.77 23.78 -30.59
CA THR A 82 9.99 23.63 -29.79
C THR A 82 9.75 24.10 -28.36
N GLN A 83 10.14 23.32 -27.35
CA GLN A 83 9.99 23.72 -25.96
C GLN A 83 11.12 24.66 -25.55
N ILE A 84 10.75 25.83 -25.01
CA ILE A 84 11.68 26.77 -24.40
C ILE A 84 11.28 26.94 -22.93
N LEU A 85 12.24 26.69 -22.04
CA LEU A 85 12.05 26.73 -20.59
C LEU A 85 12.83 27.89 -19.96
N VAL A 86 12.19 28.61 -19.04
CA VAL A 86 12.78 29.76 -18.33
C VAL A 86 13.20 29.35 -16.92
N LEU A 87 14.50 29.19 -16.70
CA LEU A 87 15.07 28.63 -15.46
C LEU A 87 14.80 29.48 -14.22
N ASN A 88 14.79 30.81 -14.35
CA ASN A 88 14.58 31.70 -13.19
C ASN A 88 13.10 31.84 -12.80
N GLY A 89 12.19 31.18 -13.53
CA GLY A 89 10.76 31.39 -13.42
C GLY A 89 10.34 32.75 -13.96
N LEU A 90 9.16 33.20 -13.55
CA LEU A 90 8.56 34.45 -14.02
C LEU A 90 8.59 35.53 -12.94
N PRO A 91 8.85 36.80 -13.31
CA PRO A 91 8.48 37.91 -12.46
C PRO A 91 6.94 38.02 -12.38
N PRO A 92 6.38 38.54 -11.28
CA PRO A 92 4.93 38.73 -11.15
C PRO A 92 4.36 39.55 -12.31
N GLY A 93 3.27 39.08 -12.91
CA GLY A 93 2.57 39.75 -14.02
C GLY A 93 3.01 39.30 -15.42
N ALA A 94 4.10 38.54 -15.54
CA ALA A 94 4.58 38.04 -16.84
C ALA A 94 3.91 36.72 -17.27
N GLU A 95 2.91 36.23 -16.52
CA GLU A 95 2.25 34.95 -16.79
C GLU A 95 1.53 34.96 -18.15
N ALA A 96 0.91 36.10 -18.50
CA ALA A 96 0.18 36.25 -19.74
C ALA A 96 1.10 36.17 -20.97
N ASP A 97 2.23 36.87 -20.94
CA ASP A 97 3.19 36.91 -22.05
C ASP A 97 3.84 35.54 -22.24
N CYS A 98 4.25 34.90 -21.15
CA CYS A 98 4.82 33.55 -21.16
C CYS A 98 3.84 32.53 -21.79
N ALA A 99 2.58 32.53 -21.34
CA ALA A 99 1.57 31.60 -21.83
C ALA A 99 1.12 31.89 -23.27
N ALA A 100 1.09 33.16 -23.70
CA ALA A 100 0.78 33.54 -25.07
C ALA A 100 1.85 33.07 -26.05
N ALA A 101 3.12 33.12 -25.63
CA ALA A 101 4.25 32.63 -26.40
C ALA A 101 4.44 31.10 -26.32
N GLY A 102 3.65 30.37 -25.53
CA GLY A 102 3.82 28.92 -25.36
C GLY A 102 5.16 28.54 -24.70
N ILE A 103 5.76 29.48 -23.96
CA ILE A 103 6.99 29.27 -23.20
C ILE A 103 6.63 28.57 -21.89
N VAL A 104 7.53 27.73 -21.38
CA VAL A 104 7.31 26.93 -20.18
C VAL A 104 8.11 27.53 -19.01
N PRO A 105 7.47 28.07 -17.96
CA PRO A 105 8.20 28.57 -16.81
C PRO A 105 8.69 27.41 -15.93
N VAL A 106 9.88 27.56 -15.35
CA VAL A 106 10.33 26.76 -14.21
C VAL A 106 9.89 27.47 -12.93
N LEU A 107 8.95 26.87 -12.19
CA LEU A 107 8.38 27.42 -10.98
C LEU A 107 9.31 27.09 -9.79
N ASN A 108 9.89 28.13 -9.20
CA ASN A 108 10.93 28.03 -8.17
C ASN A 108 10.44 28.35 -6.76
N SER A 109 9.20 28.83 -6.59
CA SER A 109 8.60 29.18 -5.30
C SER A 109 7.10 28.94 -5.29
N LEU A 110 6.50 28.81 -4.10
CA LEU A 110 5.04 28.69 -3.97
C LEU A 110 4.30 29.91 -4.55
N GLY A 111 4.85 31.12 -4.39
CA GLY A 111 4.28 32.31 -5.01
C GLY A 111 4.20 32.23 -6.54
N GLN A 112 5.24 31.68 -7.19
CA GLN A 112 5.20 31.44 -8.64
C GLN A 112 4.20 30.33 -9.02
N VAL A 113 4.10 29.27 -8.20
CA VAL A 113 3.10 28.20 -8.39
C VAL A 113 1.69 28.75 -8.31
N ASP A 114 1.39 29.55 -7.29
CA ASP A 114 0.07 30.13 -7.09
C ASP A 114 -0.31 31.10 -8.20
N ALA A 115 0.61 31.97 -8.62
CA ALA A 115 0.39 32.91 -9.71
C ALA A 115 0.11 32.19 -11.03
N TRP A 116 0.92 31.17 -11.38
CA TRP A 116 0.74 30.40 -12.61
C TRP A 116 -0.57 29.59 -12.58
N ALA A 117 -0.90 28.97 -11.44
CA ALA A 117 -2.13 28.23 -11.26
C ALA A 117 -3.38 29.14 -11.32
N ALA A 118 -3.33 30.33 -10.71
CA ALA A 118 -4.39 31.32 -10.78
C ALA A 118 -4.62 31.77 -12.23
N PHE A 119 -3.54 32.04 -12.97
CA PHE A 119 -3.63 32.40 -14.38
C PHE A 119 -4.18 31.26 -15.25
N ALA A 120 -3.76 30.01 -15.03
CA ALA A 120 -4.30 28.84 -15.70
C ALA A 120 -5.81 28.67 -15.48
N ARG A 121 -6.28 28.85 -14.24
CA ARG A 121 -7.72 28.85 -13.89
C ARG A 121 -8.47 29.95 -14.62
N LEU A 122 -7.92 31.17 -14.65
CA LEU A 122 -8.51 32.30 -15.37
C LEU A 122 -8.63 32.05 -16.89
N LYS A 123 -7.71 31.29 -17.48
CA LYS A 123 -7.77 30.88 -18.88
C LYS A 123 -8.60 29.61 -19.14
N GLY A 124 -9.10 28.96 -18.09
CA GLY A 124 -9.89 27.73 -18.22
C GLY A 124 -9.15 26.57 -18.89
N ARG A 125 -7.81 26.56 -18.84
CA ARG A 125 -6.98 25.51 -19.48
C ARG A 125 -5.77 25.16 -18.63
N THR A 126 -5.30 23.93 -18.77
CA THR A 126 -4.03 23.50 -18.19
C THR A 126 -2.88 24.16 -18.96
N LEU A 127 -1.97 24.81 -18.25
CA LEU A 127 -0.76 25.40 -18.80
C LEU A 127 0.46 24.56 -18.45
N PRO A 128 1.42 24.35 -19.38
CA PRO A 128 2.65 23.63 -19.07
C PRO A 128 3.51 24.43 -18.08
N ALA A 129 4.17 23.73 -17.17
CA ALA A 129 5.17 24.26 -16.27
C ALA A 129 6.15 23.16 -15.87
N ALA A 130 7.36 23.54 -15.50
CA ALA A 130 8.28 22.69 -14.75
C ALA A 130 8.32 23.17 -13.30
N ILE A 131 8.55 22.27 -12.34
CA ILE A 131 8.76 22.62 -10.93
C ILE A 131 10.21 22.29 -10.59
N GLN A 132 10.91 23.25 -10.01
CA GLN A 132 12.26 23.02 -9.48
C GLN A 132 12.18 22.80 -7.98
N VAL A 133 12.87 21.77 -7.50
CA VAL A 133 13.01 21.46 -6.08
C VAL A 133 14.45 21.72 -5.68
N ASP A 134 14.67 22.44 -4.59
CA ASP A 134 16.02 22.63 -4.05
C ASP A 134 16.40 21.42 -3.20
N SER A 135 17.35 20.63 -3.70
CA SER A 135 17.89 19.45 -3.03
C SER A 135 19.26 19.69 -2.39
N GLY A 136 19.61 20.95 -2.08
CA GLY A 136 20.85 21.29 -1.39
C GLY A 136 21.78 22.27 -2.13
N MET A 137 21.35 22.85 -3.25
CA MET A 137 22.13 23.92 -3.90
C MET A 137 21.90 25.28 -3.22
N SER A 138 20.83 25.42 -2.44
CA SER A 138 20.47 26.63 -1.68
C SER A 138 20.46 27.87 -2.58
N ARG A 139 19.82 27.75 -3.76
CA ARG A 139 19.84 28.79 -4.80
C ARG A 139 18.44 29.14 -5.30
N MET A 140 17.75 28.18 -5.91
CA MET A 140 16.38 28.33 -6.42
C MET A 140 15.70 26.95 -6.42
N GLY A 141 14.38 26.95 -6.23
CA GLY A 141 13.55 25.75 -6.15
C GLY A 141 12.80 25.70 -4.83
N LEU A 142 11.69 24.95 -4.82
CA LEU A 142 10.91 24.72 -3.61
C LEU A 142 11.80 24.04 -2.56
N PRO A 143 11.99 24.65 -1.37
CA PRO A 143 12.71 24.02 -0.28
C PRO A 143 11.92 22.83 0.29
N GLU A 144 12.59 21.92 0.98
CA GLU A 144 11.99 20.70 1.55
C GLU A 144 10.75 20.99 2.42
N HIS A 145 10.71 22.13 3.12
CA HIS A 145 9.59 22.52 3.98
C HIS A 145 8.35 23.04 3.23
N ASP A 146 8.48 23.47 1.98
CA ASP A 146 7.36 23.94 1.15
C ASP A 146 6.59 22.79 0.49
N LEU A 147 7.06 21.55 0.66
CA LEU A 147 6.43 20.34 0.15
C LEU A 147 5.75 19.57 1.29
N ALA A 148 4.49 19.90 1.58
CA ALA A 148 3.67 19.08 2.47
C ALA A 148 3.22 17.79 1.75
N ARG A 149 3.54 16.63 2.33
CA ARG A 149 3.07 15.31 1.86
C ARG A 149 2.31 14.60 2.99
N PRO A 150 1.13 15.10 3.40
CA PRO A 150 0.38 14.48 4.47
C PRO A 150 -0.03 13.06 4.07
N GLY A 151 0.32 12.08 4.90
CA GLY A 151 0.01 10.67 4.73
C GLY A 151 -0.92 10.19 5.84
N ALA A 152 -0.35 9.62 6.90
CA ALA A 152 -1.07 8.99 8.01
C ALA A 152 -2.14 9.88 8.63
N ALA A 153 -1.81 11.17 8.78
CA ALA A 153 -2.68 12.17 9.38
C ALA A 153 -4.02 12.30 8.64
N LEU A 154 -4.04 12.13 7.30
CA LEU A 154 -5.28 12.13 6.51
C LEU A 154 -6.21 10.99 6.89
N TYR A 155 -5.65 9.89 7.41
CA TYR A 155 -6.38 8.68 7.78
C TYR A 155 -6.62 8.57 9.30
N GLY A 156 -6.54 9.69 10.02
CA GLY A 156 -6.83 9.73 11.45
C GLY A 156 -5.74 9.15 12.36
N ILE A 157 -4.56 8.83 11.81
CA ILE A 157 -3.39 8.36 12.57
C ILE A 157 -2.64 9.57 13.15
N ALA A 158 -2.13 9.43 14.38
CA ALA A 158 -1.35 10.48 15.04
C ALA A 158 -0.12 10.87 14.20
N PRO A 159 0.05 12.17 13.87
CA PRO A 159 1.22 12.62 13.09
C PRO A 159 2.52 12.56 13.89
N VAL A 160 2.43 12.66 15.23
CA VAL A 160 3.56 12.60 16.16
C VAL A 160 3.25 11.53 17.20
N ALA A 161 4.14 10.54 17.33
CA ALA A 161 3.97 9.44 18.28
C ALA A 161 4.13 9.94 19.73
N GLY A 162 3.24 9.51 20.62
CA GLY A 162 3.27 9.88 22.05
C GLY A 162 2.61 11.22 22.38
N GLU A 163 2.13 11.97 21.38
CA GLU A 163 1.36 13.19 21.58
C GLU A 163 -0.15 12.96 21.38
N ALA A 164 -0.98 13.86 21.91
CA ALA A 164 -2.41 13.84 21.69
C ALA A 164 -2.70 13.97 20.19
N ASN A 165 -3.40 13.00 19.61
CA ASN A 165 -3.71 12.98 18.18
C ASN A 165 -4.77 14.04 17.83
N PRO A 166 -4.43 15.09 17.05
CA PRO A 166 -5.38 16.14 16.67
C PRO A 166 -6.27 15.73 15.48
N MET A 167 -6.00 14.59 14.85
CA MET A 167 -6.72 14.12 13.66
C MET A 167 -8.00 13.39 14.06
N ARG A 168 -9.05 13.55 13.26
CA ARG A 168 -10.32 12.85 13.49
C ARG A 168 -10.21 11.40 13.01
N PRO A 169 -10.76 10.42 13.75
CA PRO A 169 -10.86 9.04 13.27
C PRO A 169 -11.68 8.97 11.98
N VAL A 170 -11.18 8.23 10.98
CA VAL A 170 -11.86 8.08 9.68
C VAL A 170 -12.37 6.65 9.43
N VAL A 171 -11.94 5.68 10.22
CA VAL A 171 -12.37 4.27 10.12
C VAL A 171 -13.04 3.82 11.42
N ARG A 172 -14.02 2.92 11.29
CA ARG A 172 -14.64 2.21 12.41
C ARG A 172 -14.75 0.73 12.07
N LEU A 173 -14.17 -0.14 12.90
CA LEU A 173 -14.24 -1.58 12.77
C LEU A 173 -15.12 -2.14 13.90
N ARG A 174 -16.16 -2.90 13.52
CA ARG A 174 -17.09 -3.53 14.46
C ARG A 174 -17.13 -5.04 14.25
N GLY A 175 -16.89 -5.79 15.31
CA GLY A 175 -17.05 -7.23 15.32
C GLY A 175 -18.43 -7.63 15.86
N ARG A 176 -19.08 -8.62 15.23
CA ARG A 176 -20.37 -9.12 15.68
C ARG A 176 -20.19 -10.08 16.86
N ILE A 177 -20.93 -9.86 17.95
CA ILE A 177 -21.00 -10.81 19.07
C ILE A 177 -21.82 -12.01 18.62
N VAL A 178 -21.18 -13.18 18.52
CA VAL A 178 -21.82 -14.45 18.18
C VAL A 178 -22.51 -15.05 19.40
N GLN A 179 -21.82 -14.98 20.54
CA GLN A 179 -22.28 -15.57 21.79
C GLN A 179 -21.80 -14.74 22.97
N VAL A 180 -22.61 -14.71 24.04
CA VAL A 180 -22.18 -14.30 25.38
C VAL A 180 -22.38 -15.49 26.31
N ARG A 181 -21.42 -15.76 27.19
CA ARG A 181 -21.47 -16.87 28.14
C ARG A 181 -20.99 -16.43 29.53
N ASP A 182 -21.77 -16.75 30.55
CA ASP A 182 -21.33 -16.67 31.94
C ASP A 182 -20.38 -17.83 32.27
N ILE A 183 -19.24 -17.53 32.88
CA ILE A 183 -18.25 -18.50 33.32
C ILE A 183 -17.94 -18.31 34.81
N PRO A 184 -17.71 -19.39 35.58
CA PRO A 184 -17.30 -19.27 36.97
C PRO A 184 -15.85 -18.80 37.09
N ALA A 185 -15.47 -18.32 38.28
CA ALA A 185 -14.07 -18.12 38.64
C ALA A 185 -13.27 -19.42 38.46
N GLY A 186 -12.04 -19.32 37.98
CA GLY A 186 -11.16 -20.44 37.66
C GLY A 186 -11.35 -21.03 36.26
N ALA A 187 -12.35 -20.58 35.49
CA ALA A 187 -12.55 -21.04 34.11
C ALA A 187 -11.57 -20.37 33.13
N HIS A 188 -11.11 -21.12 32.12
CA HIS A 188 -10.12 -20.65 31.15
C HIS A 188 -10.76 -20.24 29.82
N VAL A 189 -10.14 -19.26 29.12
CA VAL A 189 -10.63 -18.73 27.83
C VAL A 189 -9.52 -18.73 26.77
N GLY A 190 -9.89 -19.15 25.56
CA GLY A 190 -9.01 -19.10 24.38
C GLY A 190 -8.00 -20.24 24.29
N TYR A 191 -7.17 -20.21 23.24
CA TYR A 191 -6.15 -21.24 23.02
C TYR A 191 -5.06 -21.24 24.11
N GLY A 192 -4.58 -22.44 24.44
CA GLY A 192 -3.54 -22.65 25.44
C GLY A 192 -3.97 -22.38 26.87
N ALA A 193 -5.28 -22.18 27.12
CA ALA A 193 -5.83 -21.82 28.43
C ALA A 193 -5.09 -20.61 29.08
N SER A 194 -4.62 -19.71 28.23
CA SER A 194 -3.68 -18.61 28.55
C SER A 194 -4.29 -17.49 29.40
N TRP A 195 -5.61 -17.46 29.53
CA TRP A 195 -6.32 -16.56 30.45
C TRP A 195 -7.28 -17.37 31.32
N CYS A 196 -7.35 -17.02 32.60
CA CYS A 196 -8.20 -17.66 33.62
C CYS A 196 -9.02 -16.59 34.33
N ALA A 197 -10.31 -16.84 34.51
CA ALA A 197 -11.22 -15.90 35.13
C ALA A 197 -10.93 -15.81 36.63
N ALA A 198 -10.55 -14.62 37.11
CA ALA A 198 -10.32 -14.39 38.54
C ALA A 198 -11.61 -14.39 39.37
N GLN A 199 -12.75 -14.15 38.71
CA GLN A 199 -14.09 -14.01 39.28
C GLN A 199 -15.12 -14.57 38.30
N PRO A 200 -16.40 -14.75 38.72
CA PRO A 200 -17.47 -15.01 37.77
C PRO A 200 -17.50 -13.89 36.71
N SER A 201 -17.41 -14.25 35.44
CA SER A 201 -17.27 -13.30 34.33
C SER A 201 -18.26 -13.61 33.20
N ARG A 202 -18.62 -12.59 32.41
CA ARG A 202 -19.35 -12.74 31.13
C ARG A 202 -18.38 -12.60 29.97
N ILE A 203 -18.28 -13.61 29.12
CA ILE A 203 -17.37 -13.60 27.97
C ILE A 203 -18.17 -13.50 26.67
N ALA A 204 -17.86 -12.50 25.86
CA ALA A 204 -18.39 -12.35 24.52
C ALA A 204 -17.43 -12.95 23.48
N THR A 205 -17.91 -13.88 22.66
CA THR A 205 -17.19 -14.36 21.47
C THR A 205 -17.61 -13.52 20.28
N VAL A 206 -16.62 -12.95 19.60
CA VAL A 206 -16.81 -12.02 18.48
C VAL A 206 -16.24 -12.65 17.20
N SER A 207 -17.01 -12.58 16.11
CA SER A 207 -16.65 -13.15 14.80
C SER A 207 -15.69 -12.24 14.01
N VAL A 208 -14.52 -11.99 14.58
CA VAL A 208 -13.39 -11.31 13.93
C VAL A 208 -12.12 -11.99 14.44
N GLY A 209 -11.13 -12.21 13.59
CA GLY A 209 -9.83 -12.75 14.00
C GLY A 209 -8.67 -12.26 13.13
N TYR A 210 -7.53 -12.94 13.23
CA TYR A 210 -6.33 -12.53 12.49
C TYR A 210 -6.45 -12.72 10.98
N ALA A 211 -7.35 -13.57 10.48
CA ALA A 211 -7.62 -13.71 9.04
C ALA A 211 -8.31 -12.46 8.47
N ASP A 212 -9.08 -11.76 9.32
CA ASP A 212 -9.73 -10.48 8.99
C ASP A 212 -8.78 -9.28 9.15
N GLY A 213 -7.54 -9.51 9.58
CA GLY A 213 -6.54 -8.48 9.83
C GLY A 213 -6.43 -8.01 11.28
N TYR A 214 -7.19 -8.59 12.21
CA TYR A 214 -7.08 -8.28 13.63
C TYR A 214 -5.88 -9.00 14.24
N LEU A 215 -4.76 -8.28 14.40
CA LEU A 215 -3.44 -8.88 14.62
C LEU A 215 -3.38 -9.82 15.84
N ARG A 216 -2.72 -10.97 15.67
CA ARG A 216 -2.55 -11.92 16.78
C ARG A 216 -1.75 -11.35 17.96
N SER A 217 -0.87 -10.37 17.72
CA SER A 217 -0.11 -9.66 18.75
C SER A 217 -0.99 -8.87 19.73
N LEU A 218 -2.25 -8.61 19.38
CA LEU A 218 -3.25 -7.96 20.24
C LEU A 218 -3.74 -8.85 21.38
N SER A 219 -3.41 -10.15 21.36
CA SER A 219 -3.77 -11.12 22.41
C SER A 219 -3.36 -10.60 23.79
N HIS A 220 -4.31 -10.57 24.73
CA HIS A 220 -4.15 -10.06 26.11
C HIS A 220 -3.84 -8.56 26.27
N ARG A 221 -3.75 -7.80 25.17
CA ARG A 221 -3.29 -6.40 25.20
C ARG A 221 -4.33 -5.41 24.70
N ALA A 222 -5.12 -5.80 23.71
CA ALA A 222 -6.10 -4.90 23.13
C ALA A 222 -7.33 -4.72 24.03
N GLY A 223 -7.85 -3.51 24.05
CA GLY A 223 -9.21 -3.22 24.50
C GLY A 223 -10.15 -3.02 23.31
N ALA A 224 -11.45 -3.02 23.60
CA ALA A 224 -12.51 -2.62 22.67
C ALA A 224 -13.66 -1.98 23.46
N HIS A 225 -14.76 -1.60 22.79
CA HIS A 225 -15.92 -0.99 23.46
C HIS A 225 -17.24 -1.66 23.09
N VAL A 226 -18.16 -1.73 24.06
CA VAL A 226 -19.55 -2.16 23.87
C VAL A 226 -20.47 -1.15 24.55
N GLY A 227 -21.29 -0.44 23.77
CA GLY A 227 -22.23 0.55 24.33
C GLY A 227 -21.54 1.66 25.15
N GLY A 228 -20.33 2.07 24.75
CA GLY A 228 -19.52 3.05 25.50
C GLY A 228 -18.73 2.48 26.68
N THR A 229 -18.89 1.18 26.98
CA THR A 229 -18.13 0.51 28.06
C THR A 229 -16.89 -0.15 27.48
N ALA A 230 -15.72 0.18 28.03
CA ALA A 230 -14.45 -0.45 27.67
C ALA A 230 -14.43 -1.91 28.13
N VAL A 231 -14.00 -2.81 27.25
CA VAL A 231 -13.94 -4.25 27.49
C VAL A 231 -12.58 -4.79 27.07
N PRO A 232 -11.86 -5.54 27.94
CA PRO A 232 -10.55 -6.07 27.60
C PRO A 232 -10.66 -7.34 26.75
N LEU A 233 -9.73 -7.50 25.79
CA LEU A 233 -9.57 -8.75 25.07
C LEU A 233 -8.95 -9.79 25.99
N VAL A 234 -9.61 -10.94 26.11
CA VAL A 234 -9.16 -12.06 26.94
C VAL A 234 -8.85 -13.28 26.08
N GLY A 235 -7.77 -13.99 26.42
CA GLY A 235 -7.28 -15.13 25.64
C GLY A 235 -6.53 -14.72 24.36
N ILE A 236 -6.35 -15.70 23.48
CA ILE A 236 -5.59 -15.56 22.23
C ILE A 236 -6.52 -15.20 21.07
N VAL A 237 -6.11 -14.20 20.28
CA VAL A 237 -6.73 -13.89 19.00
C VAL A 237 -6.63 -15.10 18.07
N SER A 238 -7.78 -15.67 17.71
CA SER A 238 -7.87 -16.84 16.83
C SER A 238 -8.01 -16.40 15.36
N MET A 239 -8.04 -17.37 14.44
CA MET A 239 -8.13 -17.11 13.00
C MET A 239 -9.32 -16.21 12.67
N ASP A 240 -10.47 -16.52 13.25
CA ASP A 240 -11.76 -15.94 12.85
C ASP A 240 -12.61 -15.46 14.03
N SER A 241 -12.06 -15.59 15.23
CA SER A 241 -12.76 -15.22 16.46
C SER A 241 -11.83 -14.69 17.54
N ILE A 242 -12.39 -13.82 18.36
CA ILE A 242 -11.77 -13.22 19.53
C ILE A 242 -12.76 -13.19 20.67
N THR A 243 -12.25 -13.05 21.89
CA THR A 243 -13.07 -13.04 23.11
C THR A 243 -12.80 -11.79 23.93
N PHE A 244 -13.86 -11.18 24.45
CA PHE A 244 -13.79 -10.03 25.35
C PHE A 244 -14.47 -10.36 26.68
N ASP A 245 -13.90 -9.90 27.78
CA ASP A 245 -14.60 -9.89 29.06
C ASP A 245 -15.59 -8.71 29.04
N VAL A 246 -16.87 -9.04 29.05
CA VAL A 246 -18.00 -8.10 28.98
C VAL A 246 -18.80 -8.11 30.29
N THR A 247 -18.19 -8.52 31.40
CA THR A 247 -18.83 -8.56 32.73
C THR A 247 -19.47 -7.24 33.09
N ASP A 248 -18.76 -6.14 32.86
CA ASP A 248 -19.22 -4.79 33.20
C ASP A 248 -20.00 -4.11 32.05
N ALA A 249 -20.20 -4.78 30.91
CA ALA A 249 -20.88 -4.24 29.75
C ALA A 249 -22.30 -4.83 29.62
N PRO A 250 -23.34 -4.18 30.17
CA PRO A 250 -24.72 -4.70 30.17
C PRO A 250 -25.30 -4.80 28.75
N ASP A 251 -24.86 -3.95 27.84
CA ASP A 251 -25.32 -3.93 26.45
C ASP A 251 -24.80 -5.09 25.60
N ALA A 252 -23.81 -5.84 26.10
CA ALA A 252 -23.24 -7.00 25.41
C ALA A 252 -24.26 -8.13 25.30
N ARG A 253 -24.67 -8.42 24.06
CA ARG A 253 -25.64 -9.46 23.70
C ARG A 253 -25.30 -10.08 22.35
N ALA A 254 -25.67 -11.35 22.16
CA ALA A 254 -25.56 -12.01 20.86
C ALA A 254 -26.31 -11.20 19.78
N GLY A 255 -25.71 -11.09 18.60
CA GLY A 255 -26.18 -10.22 17.51
C GLY A 255 -25.80 -8.74 17.67
N GLY A 256 -25.35 -8.32 18.86
CA GLY A 256 -24.77 -7.00 19.11
C GLY A 256 -23.36 -6.84 18.51
N PHE A 257 -22.76 -5.68 18.70
CA PHE A 257 -21.43 -5.36 18.17
C PHE A 257 -20.45 -4.97 19.28
N VAL A 258 -19.19 -5.29 19.04
CA VAL A 258 -18.02 -4.75 19.76
C VAL A 258 -17.28 -3.80 18.81
N ASP A 259 -17.05 -2.57 19.25
CA ASP A 259 -16.24 -1.58 18.55
C ASP A 259 -14.75 -1.87 18.76
N LEU A 260 -14.14 -2.52 17.78
CA LEU A 260 -12.74 -2.92 17.79
C LEU A 260 -11.82 -1.77 17.41
N ILE A 261 -12.25 -0.89 16.51
CA ILE A 261 -11.59 0.38 16.18
C ILE A 261 -12.70 1.43 16.05
N GLY A 262 -12.53 2.59 16.67
CA GLY A 262 -13.50 3.67 16.62
C GLY A 262 -13.06 4.89 17.44
N PRO A 263 -13.96 5.86 17.67
CA PRO A 263 -13.63 7.08 18.42
C PRO A 263 -13.10 6.83 19.84
N GLU A 264 -13.66 5.82 20.52
CA GLU A 264 -13.28 5.44 21.89
C GLU A 264 -12.10 4.43 21.91
N ASN A 265 -11.78 3.83 20.77
CA ASN A 265 -10.64 2.93 20.61
C ASN A 265 -9.93 3.22 19.29
N PRO A 266 -9.13 4.29 19.21
CA PRO A 266 -8.55 4.76 17.96
C PRO A 266 -7.56 3.74 17.39
N VAL A 267 -7.28 3.86 16.09
CA VAL A 267 -6.34 2.98 15.39
C VAL A 267 -4.95 2.93 16.04
N ASP A 268 -4.52 4.06 16.62
CA ASP A 268 -3.23 4.17 17.31
C ASP A 268 -3.19 3.36 18.62
N ALA A 269 -4.31 3.26 19.33
CA ALA A 269 -4.40 2.43 20.53
C ALA A 269 -4.29 0.93 20.19
N ALA A 270 -4.94 0.51 19.10
CA ALA A 270 -4.77 -0.85 18.57
C ALA A 270 -3.34 -1.09 18.09
N ALA A 271 -2.70 -0.10 17.46
CA ALA A 271 -1.32 -0.20 17.01
C ALA A 271 -0.34 -0.35 18.18
N GLU A 272 -0.48 0.47 19.22
CA GLU A 272 0.33 0.40 20.45
C GLU A 272 0.19 -0.96 21.13
N ALA A 273 -1.04 -1.42 21.37
CA ALA A 273 -1.31 -2.74 21.95
C ALA A 273 -0.68 -3.87 21.10
N GLY A 274 -0.71 -3.72 19.77
CA GLY A 274 -0.16 -4.67 18.81
C GLY A 274 1.35 -4.59 18.61
N GLY A 275 2.02 -3.58 19.19
CA GLY A 275 3.46 -3.33 19.00
C GLY A 275 3.82 -2.85 17.59
N THR A 276 2.95 -2.08 16.94
CA THR A 276 3.09 -1.58 15.57
C THR A 276 2.69 -0.10 15.46
N ILE A 277 2.61 0.43 14.23
CA ILE A 277 2.14 1.78 13.91
C ILE A 277 0.75 1.73 13.26
N GLY A 278 -0.01 2.82 13.31
CA GLY A 278 -1.39 2.88 12.78
C GLY A 278 -1.52 2.42 11.31
N TYR A 279 -0.50 2.69 10.48
CA TYR A 279 -0.43 2.15 9.11
C TYR A 279 -0.53 0.63 9.06
N GLY A 280 0.21 -0.06 9.94
CA GLY A 280 0.21 -1.51 10.01
C GLY A 280 -1.16 -2.08 10.39
N ILE A 281 -1.99 -1.34 11.12
CA ILE A 281 -3.37 -1.72 11.39
C ILE A 281 -4.25 -1.50 10.16
N LEU A 282 -4.14 -0.35 9.47
CA LEU A 282 -4.98 -0.02 8.31
C LEU A 282 -4.69 -0.88 7.07
N THR A 283 -3.45 -1.33 6.86
CA THR A 283 -3.07 -2.13 5.68
C THR A 283 -3.24 -3.63 5.83
N SER A 284 -3.65 -4.12 7.01
CA SER A 284 -3.67 -5.56 7.33
C SER A 284 -5.00 -6.28 7.06
N LEU A 285 -5.93 -5.72 6.26
CA LEU A 285 -7.29 -6.24 6.04
C LEU A 285 -7.41 -7.55 5.22
N GLY A 286 -6.36 -8.38 5.19
CA GLY A 286 -6.41 -9.76 4.68
C GLY A 286 -7.00 -9.88 3.27
N SER A 287 -8.03 -10.71 3.13
CA SER A 287 -8.72 -10.96 1.85
C SER A 287 -9.39 -9.73 1.24
N TYR A 288 -9.64 -8.68 2.02
CA TYR A 288 -10.29 -7.46 1.56
C TYR A 288 -9.30 -6.40 1.04
N SER A 289 -7.99 -6.63 1.19
CA SER A 289 -6.93 -5.77 0.64
C SER A 289 -7.12 -5.41 -0.84
N PRO A 290 -7.50 -6.33 -1.75
CA PRO A 290 -7.74 -6.00 -3.16
C PRO A 290 -8.84 -4.96 -3.37
N LEU A 291 -9.94 -5.03 -2.59
CA LEU A 291 -11.07 -4.13 -2.77
C LEU A 291 -10.67 -2.67 -2.51
N ILE A 292 -9.89 -2.47 -1.45
CA ILE A 292 -9.41 -1.15 -1.03
C ILE A 292 -8.32 -0.64 -1.96
N LEU A 293 -7.38 -1.50 -2.33
CA LEU A 293 -6.24 -1.10 -3.16
C LEU A 293 -6.63 -0.84 -4.62
N LYS A 294 -7.69 -1.47 -5.11
CA LYS A 294 -8.24 -1.23 -6.45
C LYS A 294 -8.73 0.20 -6.64
N GLU A 295 -9.31 0.83 -5.62
CA GLU A 295 -9.71 2.24 -5.64
C GLU A 295 -8.50 3.19 -5.81
N HIS A 296 -7.30 2.71 -5.48
CA HIS A 296 -6.04 3.43 -5.62
C HIS A 296 -5.22 2.97 -6.84
N GLY A 297 -5.85 2.22 -7.75
CA GLY A 297 -5.25 1.73 -8.99
C GLY A 297 -4.12 0.73 -8.77
N ILE A 298 -4.15 -0.01 -7.67
CA ILE A 298 -3.26 -1.16 -7.43
C ILE A 298 -4.13 -2.41 -7.59
N ASP A 299 -3.89 -3.16 -8.66
CA ASP A 299 -4.56 -4.44 -8.87
C ASP A 299 -3.80 -5.54 -8.13
N LEU A 300 -4.46 -6.13 -7.13
CA LEU A 300 -3.86 -7.11 -6.24
C LEU A 300 -4.45 -8.49 -6.56
N PRO A 301 -3.65 -9.46 -7.07
CA PRO A 301 -4.12 -10.82 -7.36
C PRO A 301 -4.18 -11.64 -6.06
N VAL A 302 -4.99 -11.18 -5.11
CA VAL A 302 -5.29 -11.89 -3.87
C VAL A 302 -6.77 -12.25 -3.88
N TYR A 303 -7.06 -13.54 -3.78
CA TYR A 303 -8.41 -14.09 -3.83
C TYR A 303 -8.90 -14.42 -2.42
N PRO A 304 -10.17 -14.14 -2.10
CA PRO A 304 -10.83 -14.63 -0.89
C PRO A 304 -11.15 -16.13 -1.03
N VAL A 305 -10.20 -17.00 -0.73
CA VAL A 305 -10.46 -18.45 -0.79
C VAL A 305 -11.21 -18.85 0.47
N LYS A 306 -12.49 -19.22 0.32
CA LYS A 306 -13.34 -19.68 1.42
C LYS A 306 -12.87 -21.05 1.90
N GLY A 307 -12.61 -21.15 3.20
CA GLY A 307 -12.32 -22.40 3.91
C GLY A 307 -13.40 -22.68 4.93
N TYR A 308 -13.62 -23.96 5.23
CA TYR A 308 -14.62 -24.39 6.19
C TYR A 308 -13.97 -25.00 7.42
N SER A 309 -14.65 -24.88 8.56
CA SER A 309 -14.30 -25.64 9.73
C SER A 309 -15.50 -26.04 10.58
N LEU A 310 -15.36 -27.18 11.24
CA LEU A 310 -16.29 -27.70 12.23
C LEU A 310 -15.54 -27.85 13.54
N THR A 311 -16.04 -27.24 14.61
CA THR A 311 -15.48 -27.38 15.96
C THR A 311 -16.39 -28.26 16.79
N VAL A 312 -15.91 -29.43 17.17
CA VAL A 312 -16.64 -30.50 17.83
C VAL A 312 -16.19 -30.58 19.30
N PRO A 313 -17.10 -30.56 20.29
CA PRO A 313 -16.71 -30.77 21.69
C PRO A 313 -16.23 -32.21 21.90
N ILE A 314 -15.17 -32.40 22.70
CA ILE A 314 -14.70 -33.74 23.05
C ILE A 314 -15.64 -34.35 24.09
N THR A 315 -16.13 -35.56 23.80
CA THR A 315 -16.96 -36.35 24.72
C THR A 315 -16.13 -37.35 25.51
N GLU A 316 -15.19 -38.02 24.83
CA GLU A 316 -14.28 -38.99 25.44
C GLU A 316 -12.82 -38.62 25.08
N PRO A 317 -12.03 -38.10 26.04
CA PRO A 317 -10.67 -37.64 25.75
C PRO A 317 -9.71 -38.68 25.16
N SER A 318 -9.89 -39.96 25.46
CA SER A 318 -9.10 -41.07 24.91
C SER A 318 -9.49 -41.43 23.48
N GLY A 319 -10.68 -41.03 23.02
CA GLY A 319 -11.15 -41.21 21.65
C GLY A 319 -10.82 -40.05 20.71
N ALA A 320 -10.14 -39.01 21.19
CA ALA A 320 -9.83 -37.79 20.45
C ALA A 320 -8.38 -37.79 19.91
N PRO A 321 -8.05 -36.98 18.89
CA PRO A 321 -6.68 -36.85 18.40
C PRO A 321 -5.72 -36.38 19.49
N GLU A 322 -4.55 -36.99 19.60
CA GLU A 322 -3.47 -36.47 20.46
C GLU A 322 -2.64 -35.39 19.75
N SER A 323 -2.58 -35.45 18.42
CA SER A 323 -1.88 -34.50 17.55
C SER A 323 -2.70 -34.18 16.31
N THR A 324 -2.25 -33.23 15.49
CA THR A 324 -2.91 -32.94 14.22
C THR A 324 -2.76 -34.12 13.25
N VAL A 325 -3.90 -34.61 12.76
CA VAL A 325 -3.98 -35.66 11.73
C VAL A 325 -4.59 -35.07 10.47
N MET A 326 -4.07 -35.45 9.31
CA MET A 326 -4.60 -35.04 8.02
C MET A 326 -5.25 -36.23 7.31
N ASP A 327 -6.53 -36.09 6.96
CA ASP A 327 -7.17 -36.95 5.99
C ASP A 327 -6.75 -36.50 4.59
N GLU A 328 -5.87 -37.28 3.96
CA GLU A 328 -5.38 -36.97 2.62
C GLU A 328 -6.41 -37.15 1.51
N LYS A 329 -7.42 -38.00 1.72
CA LYS A 329 -8.48 -38.27 0.75
C LYS A 329 -9.41 -37.07 0.65
N HIS A 330 -9.81 -36.52 1.78
CA HIS A 330 -10.72 -35.37 1.84
C HIS A 330 -10.01 -34.01 1.98
N LYS A 331 -8.68 -34.01 2.14
CA LYS A 331 -7.84 -32.81 2.35
C LYS A 331 -8.35 -31.98 3.54
N VAL A 332 -8.62 -32.68 4.64
CA VAL A 332 -9.14 -32.12 5.89
C VAL A 332 -8.13 -32.39 7.00
N ALA A 333 -7.81 -31.36 7.80
CA ALA A 333 -6.99 -31.48 8.98
C ALA A 333 -7.89 -31.57 10.23
N ILE A 334 -7.56 -32.49 11.12
CA ILE A 334 -8.25 -32.72 12.39
C ILE A 334 -7.23 -32.42 13.49
N THR A 335 -7.54 -31.46 14.36
CA THR A 335 -6.63 -31.02 15.41
C THR A 335 -7.36 -30.94 16.73
N ARG A 336 -6.81 -31.57 17.77
CA ARG A 336 -7.29 -31.35 19.14
C ARG A 336 -6.84 -29.99 19.64
N LEU A 337 -7.77 -29.28 20.25
CA LEU A 337 -7.59 -27.92 20.76
C LEU A 337 -8.15 -27.83 22.18
N GLY A 338 -7.46 -28.46 23.14
CA GLY A 338 -7.94 -28.57 24.52
C GLY A 338 -9.00 -29.66 24.65
N ASP A 339 -10.23 -29.26 24.99
CA ASP A 339 -11.42 -30.09 25.20
C ASP A 339 -12.31 -30.19 23.94
N ARG A 340 -11.77 -29.89 22.76
CA ARG A 340 -12.50 -29.87 21.48
C ARG A 340 -11.61 -30.32 20.33
N ILE A 341 -12.24 -30.78 19.26
CA ILE A 341 -11.63 -31.16 17.99
C ILE A 341 -12.02 -30.12 16.95
N ARG A 342 -11.03 -29.52 16.27
CA ARG A 342 -11.24 -28.67 15.10
C ARG A 342 -10.94 -29.46 13.85
N VAL A 343 -11.93 -29.51 12.97
CA VAL A 343 -11.87 -30.17 11.67
C VAL A 343 -11.92 -29.07 10.64
N GLY A 344 -10.84 -28.85 9.89
CA GLY A 344 -10.70 -27.72 8.98
C GLY A 344 -10.13 -28.14 7.65
N GLY A 345 -10.70 -27.66 6.56
CA GLY A 345 -10.26 -28.05 5.23
C GLY A 345 -11.10 -27.42 4.13
N MET A 346 -10.83 -27.86 2.90
CA MET A 346 -11.47 -27.40 1.67
C MET A 346 -11.11 -25.95 1.28
N ALA A 347 -11.15 -25.72 -0.03
CA ALA A 347 -10.96 -24.43 -0.67
C ALA A 347 -12.12 -24.23 -1.63
N GLU A 348 -12.79 -23.08 -1.53
CA GLU A 348 -13.90 -22.72 -2.38
C GLU A 348 -13.72 -21.28 -2.90
N LEU A 349 -13.90 -21.11 -4.20
CA LEU A 349 -13.84 -19.82 -4.87
C LEU A 349 -15.28 -19.36 -5.12
N ASP A 350 -15.80 -18.56 -4.20
CA ASP A 350 -17.20 -18.09 -4.21
C ASP A 350 -17.28 -16.59 -3.86
N GLY A 351 -16.28 -15.85 -4.35
CA GLY A 351 -16.08 -14.45 -3.99
C GLY A 351 -15.96 -14.26 -2.48
N TYR A 352 -16.68 -13.30 -1.93
CA TYR A 352 -16.64 -12.96 -0.51
C TYR A 352 -17.78 -13.57 0.32
N SER A 353 -18.53 -14.54 -0.23
CA SER A 353 -19.59 -15.23 0.51
C SER A 353 -19.02 -15.96 1.73
N THR A 354 -19.70 -15.90 2.87
CA THR A 354 -19.41 -16.74 4.05
C THR A 354 -20.52 -17.75 4.30
N ASP A 355 -21.31 -18.05 3.27
CA ASP A 355 -22.44 -18.96 3.40
C ASP A 355 -22.00 -20.37 3.78
N LEU A 356 -22.78 -20.96 4.70
CA LEU A 356 -22.52 -22.27 5.26
C LEU A 356 -23.25 -23.33 4.44
N HIS A 357 -22.51 -24.05 3.60
CA HIS A 357 -23.08 -25.10 2.75
C HIS A 357 -23.24 -26.43 3.51
N PRO A 358 -24.46 -27.00 3.60
CA PRO A 358 -24.71 -28.26 4.30
C PRO A 358 -23.83 -29.42 3.83
N ASN A 359 -23.56 -29.50 2.53
CA ASN A 359 -22.71 -30.55 1.95
C ASN A 359 -21.27 -30.47 2.47
N ARG A 360 -20.75 -29.26 2.74
CA ARG A 360 -19.40 -29.05 3.28
C ARG A 360 -19.34 -29.46 4.76
N ARG A 361 -20.37 -29.10 5.53
CA ARG A 361 -20.54 -29.58 6.91
C ARG A 361 -20.58 -31.10 6.96
N ALA A 362 -21.39 -31.74 6.12
CA ALA A 362 -21.52 -33.19 6.06
C ALA A 362 -20.19 -33.89 5.80
N THR A 363 -19.34 -33.35 4.93
CA THR A 363 -17.98 -33.90 4.71
C THR A 363 -17.11 -33.77 5.96
N LEU A 364 -17.10 -32.62 6.65
CA LEU A 364 -16.33 -32.47 7.89
C LEU A 364 -16.84 -33.38 9.01
N GLU A 365 -18.17 -33.52 9.15
CA GLU A 365 -18.82 -34.43 10.11
C GLU A 365 -18.45 -35.88 9.82
N HIS A 366 -18.48 -36.29 8.55
CA HIS A 366 -18.07 -37.64 8.13
C HIS A 366 -16.62 -37.92 8.52
N VAL A 367 -15.69 -37.05 8.15
CA VAL A 367 -14.25 -37.24 8.39
C VAL A 367 -13.94 -37.38 9.88
N VAL A 368 -14.53 -36.54 10.74
CA VAL A 368 -14.25 -36.61 12.18
C VAL A 368 -14.93 -37.81 12.85
N SER A 369 -16.15 -38.16 12.43
CA SER A 369 -16.88 -39.29 13.01
C SER A 369 -16.31 -40.64 12.55
N ASP A 370 -15.70 -40.69 11.37
CA ASP A 370 -15.04 -41.89 10.85
C ASP A 370 -13.69 -42.13 11.55
N LEU A 371 -12.86 -41.09 11.68
CA LEU A 371 -11.52 -41.23 12.28
C LEU A 371 -11.54 -41.21 13.82
N TYR A 372 -12.50 -40.54 14.44
CA TYR A 372 -12.61 -40.37 15.89
C TYR A 372 -14.05 -40.60 16.39
N PRO A 373 -14.61 -41.80 16.23
CA PRO A 373 -16.04 -42.09 16.46
C PRO A 373 -16.52 -41.86 17.89
N THR A 374 -15.64 -41.97 18.90
CA THR A 374 -15.97 -41.69 20.31
C THR A 374 -15.38 -40.36 20.80
N GLY A 375 -14.53 -39.72 19.99
CA GLY A 375 -13.76 -38.55 20.39
C GLY A 375 -14.56 -37.27 20.54
N GLY A 376 -15.71 -37.13 19.89
CA GLY A 376 -16.57 -35.95 20.03
C GLY A 376 -17.90 -36.04 19.31
N ASP A 377 -18.87 -35.23 19.73
CA ASP A 377 -20.21 -35.18 19.13
C ASP A 377 -20.25 -34.20 17.96
N ALA A 378 -20.08 -34.73 16.73
CA ALA A 378 -20.08 -33.94 15.51
C ALA A 378 -21.39 -33.14 15.30
N LYS A 379 -22.53 -33.62 15.82
CA LYS A 379 -23.82 -32.92 15.71
C LYS A 379 -23.88 -31.68 16.58
N ALA A 380 -23.26 -31.72 17.76
CA ALA A 380 -23.03 -30.55 18.60
C ALA A 380 -21.94 -29.59 18.05
N GLY A 381 -21.39 -29.90 16.87
CA GLY A 381 -20.34 -29.13 16.24
C GLY A 381 -20.77 -27.75 15.77
N THR A 382 -19.94 -26.74 16.06
CA THR A 382 -20.08 -25.37 15.54
C THR A 382 -19.45 -25.30 14.15
N PHE A 383 -20.26 -25.02 13.14
CA PHE A 383 -19.84 -24.92 11.75
C PHE A 383 -19.56 -23.47 11.36
N TRP A 384 -18.46 -23.24 10.65
CA TRP A 384 -17.95 -21.91 10.33
C TRP A 384 -17.25 -21.90 8.97
N ALA A 385 -17.29 -20.76 8.28
CA ALA A 385 -16.53 -20.52 7.05
C ALA A 385 -15.97 -19.10 7.01
N GLY A 386 -14.85 -18.93 6.32
CA GLY A 386 -14.28 -17.61 6.05
C GLY A 386 -13.06 -17.66 5.17
N HIS A 387 -12.48 -16.48 4.95
CA HIS A 387 -11.64 -16.21 3.79
C HIS A 387 -10.15 -16.27 4.11
N ARG A 388 -9.40 -16.85 3.18
CA ARG A 388 -7.95 -16.86 3.19
C ARG A 388 -7.47 -15.96 2.05
N PRO A 389 -6.62 -14.96 2.30
CA PRO A 389 -6.06 -14.15 1.23
C PRO A 389 -5.05 -15.00 0.48
N MET A 390 -5.43 -15.54 -0.68
CA MET A 390 -4.57 -16.45 -1.44
C MET A 390 -4.11 -15.81 -2.73
N THR A 391 -2.81 -15.83 -2.97
CA THR A 391 -2.24 -15.53 -4.27
C THR A 391 -2.36 -16.72 -5.23
N PRO A 392 -2.42 -16.50 -6.56
CA PRO A 392 -2.56 -17.59 -7.52
C PRO A 392 -1.34 -18.52 -7.59
N ASP A 393 -0.15 -18.04 -7.20
CA ASP A 393 1.08 -18.82 -7.17
C ASP A 393 1.40 -19.39 -5.77
N GLY A 394 0.72 -18.94 -4.70
CA GLY A 394 0.83 -19.46 -3.33
C GLY A 394 1.61 -18.59 -2.34
N PRO A 395 2.85 -18.13 -2.64
CA PRO A 395 3.60 -17.26 -1.75
C PRO A 395 2.89 -15.92 -1.47
N PRO A 396 3.10 -15.30 -0.30
CA PRO A 396 2.55 -14.00 0.00
C PRO A 396 3.15 -12.90 -0.89
N MET A 397 2.44 -11.79 -0.97
CA MET A 397 2.91 -10.55 -1.56
C MET A 397 3.48 -9.65 -0.48
N ILE A 398 4.79 -9.42 -0.54
CA ILE A 398 5.56 -8.64 0.42
C ILE A 398 6.43 -7.66 -0.35
N GLY A 399 6.26 -6.36 -0.11
CA GLY A 399 7.11 -5.34 -0.72
C GLY A 399 6.40 -4.03 -1.03
N ARG A 400 7.14 -3.10 -1.67
CA ARG A 400 6.62 -1.78 -2.05
C ARG A 400 5.56 -1.91 -3.14
N THR A 401 4.65 -0.94 -3.15
CA THR A 401 3.76 -0.67 -4.29
C THR A 401 4.37 0.41 -5.19
N LYS A 402 3.64 0.82 -6.24
CA LYS A 402 3.97 2.02 -7.04
C LYS A 402 4.02 3.31 -6.21
N TYR A 403 3.39 3.33 -5.02
CA TYR A 403 3.50 4.45 -4.09
C TYR A 403 4.64 4.18 -3.09
N PRO A 404 5.60 5.10 -2.95
CA PRO A 404 6.83 4.86 -2.19
C PRO A 404 6.60 4.67 -0.69
N ASN A 405 5.46 5.10 -0.16
CA ASN A 405 5.08 5.03 1.25
C ASN A 405 4.01 3.96 1.54
N LEU A 406 3.69 3.09 0.58
CA LEU A 406 2.72 2.01 0.76
C LEU A 406 3.36 0.65 0.48
N TRP A 407 3.20 -0.24 1.46
CA TRP A 407 3.77 -1.58 1.48
C TRP A 407 2.69 -2.65 1.57
N LEU A 408 2.97 -3.80 0.97
CA LEU A 408 2.11 -4.97 0.98
C LEU A 408 2.70 -6.03 1.91
N ASN A 409 1.82 -6.73 2.63
CA ASN A 409 2.10 -7.98 3.33
C ASN A 409 0.78 -8.74 3.46
N THR A 410 0.37 -9.38 2.37
CA THR A 410 -0.92 -10.07 2.25
C THR A 410 -0.80 -11.25 1.29
N GLY A 411 -1.81 -12.09 1.17
CA GLY A 411 -1.78 -13.19 0.20
C GLY A 411 -1.17 -14.51 0.71
N HIS A 412 -1.03 -14.69 2.03
CA HIS A 412 -0.35 -15.84 2.63
C HIS A 412 -1.09 -17.20 2.52
N GLY A 413 -2.26 -17.24 1.89
CA GLY A 413 -3.00 -18.46 1.61
C GLY A 413 -3.31 -19.30 2.85
N THR A 414 -3.16 -20.61 2.73
CA THR A 414 -3.43 -21.59 3.81
C THR A 414 -2.33 -21.65 4.88
N LEU A 415 -1.17 -21.03 4.63
CA LEU A 415 0.01 -21.07 5.50
C LEU A 415 0.27 -19.74 6.21
N GLY A 416 -0.73 -18.86 6.28
CA GLY A 416 -0.63 -17.53 6.89
C GLY A 416 0.02 -17.50 8.26
N TRP A 417 -0.36 -18.42 9.15
CA TRP A 417 0.26 -18.55 10.48
C TRP A 417 1.76 -18.84 10.36
N THR A 418 2.12 -19.90 9.64
CA THR A 418 3.49 -20.40 9.55
C THR A 418 4.44 -19.35 8.97
N MET A 419 3.93 -18.51 8.06
CA MET A 419 4.71 -17.48 7.38
C MET A 419 4.65 -16.10 8.07
N ALA A 420 3.82 -15.90 9.09
CA ALA A 420 3.57 -14.57 9.67
C ALA A 420 4.84 -13.91 10.24
N CYS A 421 5.63 -14.63 11.05
CA CYS A 421 6.84 -14.08 11.65
C CYS A 421 7.91 -13.76 10.60
N GLY A 422 8.12 -14.67 9.63
CA GLY A 422 9.10 -14.47 8.56
C GLY A 422 8.71 -13.31 7.63
N SER A 423 7.45 -13.24 7.24
CA SER A 423 6.95 -12.15 6.38
C SER A 423 6.99 -10.79 7.08
N GLY A 424 6.66 -10.73 8.37
CA GLY A 424 6.79 -9.54 9.20
C GLY A 424 8.24 -9.05 9.31
N ALA A 425 9.19 -9.97 9.55
CA ALA A 425 10.61 -9.63 9.60
C ALA A 425 11.12 -9.07 8.27
N VAL A 426 10.78 -9.71 7.15
CA VAL A 426 11.15 -9.24 5.81
C VAL A 426 10.59 -7.85 5.53
N LEU A 427 9.31 -7.62 5.83
CA LEU A 427 8.69 -6.31 5.65
C LEU A 427 9.39 -5.24 6.51
N ALA A 428 9.68 -5.55 7.78
CA ALA A 428 10.31 -4.60 8.70
C ALA A 428 11.70 -4.16 8.21
N ASP A 429 12.49 -5.08 7.65
CA ASP A 429 13.79 -4.75 7.06
C ASP A 429 13.62 -3.86 5.82
N LEU A 430 12.71 -4.22 4.91
CA LEU A 430 12.46 -3.42 3.71
C LEU A 430 11.99 -2.00 4.03
N VAL A 431 11.06 -1.85 4.99
CA VAL A 431 10.54 -0.55 5.45
C VAL A 431 11.66 0.29 6.07
N SER A 432 12.58 -0.35 6.80
CA SER A 432 13.72 0.30 7.46
C SER A 432 14.91 0.54 6.52
N GLY A 433 14.83 0.19 5.24
CA GLY A 433 15.95 0.28 4.30
C GLY A 433 17.10 -0.72 4.59
N ARG A 434 16.86 -1.73 5.42
CA ARG A 434 17.80 -2.83 5.68
C ARG A 434 17.64 -3.93 4.64
N THR A 435 18.71 -4.67 4.40
CA THR A 435 18.66 -5.87 3.55
C THR A 435 18.00 -7.02 4.33
N PRO A 436 16.88 -7.58 3.85
CA PRO A 436 16.23 -8.71 4.51
C PRO A 436 17.08 -9.99 4.40
N ALA A 437 16.85 -10.94 5.32
CA ALA A 437 17.55 -12.22 5.34
C ALA A 437 17.25 -13.12 4.11
N ILE A 438 16.15 -12.86 3.41
CA ILE A 438 15.78 -13.53 2.16
C ILE A 438 15.54 -12.51 1.05
N ASP A 439 15.76 -12.91 -0.21
CA ASP A 439 15.49 -12.04 -1.35
C ASP A 439 13.97 -11.80 -1.50
N ALA A 440 13.53 -10.59 -1.16
CA ALA A 440 12.12 -10.21 -1.22
C ALA A 440 11.65 -9.79 -2.62
N ARG A 441 12.54 -9.73 -3.64
CA ARG A 441 12.14 -9.32 -5.01
C ARG A 441 11.11 -10.27 -5.61
N ALA A 442 11.27 -11.57 -5.37
CA ALA A 442 10.31 -12.60 -5.78
C ALA A 442 8.98 -12.55 -5.00
N LEU A 443 8.92 -11.75 -3.93
CA LEU A 443 7.72 -11.57 -3.11
C LEU A 443 6.94 -10.30 -3.48
N GLY A 444 7.52 -9.41 -4.29
CA GLY A 444 6.89 -8.15 -4.71
C GLY A 444 5.75 -8.33 -5.72
N ILE A 445 4.87 -7.32 -5.80
CA ILE A 445 3.75 -7.26 -6.75
C ILE A 445 4.17 -7.35 -8.22
N GLU A 446 5.38 -6.88 -8.53
CA GLU A 446 5.94 -6.89 -9.88
C GLU A 446 6.07 -8.30 -10.48
N ARG A 447 6.10 -9.35 -9.65
CA ARG A 447 6.19 -10.73 -10.14
C ARG A 447 5.02 -11.13 -11.05
N TYR A 448 3.86 -10.51 -10.87
CA TYR A 448 2.70 -10.73 -11.75
C TYR A 448 2.69 -9.83 -12.99
N ALA A 449 3.36 -8.68 -12.93
CA ALA A 449 3.55 -7.83 -14.11
C ALA A 449 4.45 -8.50 -15.16
N ALA A 450 5.46 -9.25 -14.71
CA ALA A 450 6.33 -10.04 -15.59
C ALA A 450 5.58 -11.22 -16.24
N ALA A 451 4.72 -11.92 -15.50
CA ALA A 451 3.95 -13.06 -16.00
C ALA A 451 2.89 -12.66 -17.05
N ALA A 452 2.20 -11.53 -16.83
CA ALA A 452 1.23 -11.00 -17.80
C ALA A 452 1.89 -10.63 -19.14
N LYS A 453 3.14 -10.17 -19.12
CA LYS A 453 3.92 -9.81 -20.32
C LYS A 453 4.43 -11.04 -21.09
N ALA A 454 4.70 -12.14 -20.39
CA ALA A 454 5.06 -13.42 -21.02
C ALA A 454 3.86 -14.05 -21.73
N LEU A 455 2.69 -14.07 -21.09
CA LEU A 455 1.44 -14.60 -21.68
C LEU A 455 0.94 -13.80 -22.89
N SER A 456 1.23 -12.50 -22.96
CA SER A 456 0.89 -11.68 -24.14
C SER A 456 1.79 -11.92 -25.37
N ASN A 457 2.97 -12.53 -25.17
CA ASN A 457 3.92 -12.79 -26.25
C ASN A 457 3.69 -14.17 -26.92
N ASP A 458 3.14 -15.15 -26.19
CA ASP A 458 2.92 -16.51 -26.71
C ASP A 458 1.64 -16.67 -27.55
N SER A 459 0.78 -15.65 -27.65
CA SER A 459 -0.44 -15.68 -28.48
C SER A 459 -0.21 -15.37 -29.96
N LYS A 460 1.04 -15.35 -30.44
CA LYS A 460 1.39 -15.13 -31.85
C LYS A 460 2.22 -16.29 -32.40
N GLU A 461 1.59 -17.44 -32.60
CA GLU A 461 1.85 -18.40 -33.68
C GLU A 461 1.15 -19.73 -33.34
N VAL A 462 -0.04 -19.93 -33.89
CA VAL A 462 -0.56 -21.27 -34.16
C VAL A 462 -0.68 -21.34 -35.68
N PRO A 463 0.15 -22.13 -36.37
CA PRO A 463 -0.02 -22.37 -37.80
C PRO A 463 -1.30 -23.18 -38.01
N VAL A 464 -2.11 -22.74 -38.97
CA VAL A 464 -3.34 -23.41 -39.44
C VAL A 464 -3.02 -24.76 -40.06
#